data_AF-A0A098G9D6-F1
#
_entry.id   AF-A0A098G9D6-F1
#
_cell.length_a   1.000
_cell.length_b   1.000
_cell.length_c   1.000
_cell.angle_alpha   90.00
_cell.angle_beta   90.00
_cell.angle_gamma   90.00
#
_symmetry.space_group_name_H-M   'P 1'
#
loop_
_entity.id
_entity.type
_entity.pdbx_description
1 polymer ?
#
loop_
_entity_poly.entity_id
_entity_poly.type
_entity_poly.pdbx_seq_one_letter_code
_entity_poly.pdbx_strand_id
1 'polypeptide(L)'
;MRLFFISLMSICGYVHADTINNYMNIANNIPQMEIKADPQAQAWARSAHHVLTITCESIAETIMQANEAARSQGRPIFCLPQGTQLNAITLNDLIQKTYKELSSQQSDKDKMTVSQIAWMGITKSYPCTNNTNQIAHVGSLLGQGH
;
A
#
# COMPACT_ATOMS: atom_id res chain seq x y z
N MET A 1 -14.96 23.05 28.88
CA MET A 1 -13.91 22.38 28.05
C MET A 1 -14.15 20.88 27.85
N ARG A 2 -14.48 20.07 28.87
CA ARG A 2 -14.75 18.63 28.69
C ARG A 2 -15.85 18.30 27.66
N LEU A 3 -16.96 19.05 27.65
CA LEU A 3 -18.05 18.87 26.68
C LEU A 3 -17.64 19.19 25.23
N PHE A 4 -16.69 20.10 25.04
CA PHE A 4 -16.20 20.48 23.71
C PHE A 4 -15.34 19.36 23.10
N PHE A 5 -14.52 18.69 23.90
CA PHE A 5 -13.73 17.52 23.48
C PHE A 5 -14.61 16.31 23.12
N ILE A 6 -15.72 16.10 23.85
CA ILE A 6 -16.69 15.02 23.55
C ILE A 6 -17.40 15.32 22.22
N SER A 7 -17.82 16.56 22.00
CA SER A 7 -18.44 16.99 20.74
C SER A 7 -17.49 16.88 19.53
N LEU A 8 -16.19 17.12 19.71
CA LEU A 8 -15.20 17.06 18.64
C LEU A 8 -14.90 15.61 18.21
N MET A 9 -14.92 14.66 19.15
CA MET A 9 -14.72 13.23 18.87
C MET A 9 -15.86 12.59 18.08
N SER A 10 -17.11 13.08 18.22
CA SER A 10 -18.26 12.53 17.50
C SER A 10 -18.29 12.88 16.00
N ILE A 11 -17.53 13.88 15.54
CA ILE A 11 -17.55 14.34 14.14
C ILE A 11 -16.58 13.52 13.25
N CYS A 12 -15.60 12.83 13.83
CA CYS A 12 -14.55 12.11 13.08
C CYS A 12 -14.96 10.72 12.54
N GLY A 13 -16.21 10.29 12.72
CA GLY A 13 -16.64 8.90 12.46
C GLY A 13 -17.02 8.53 11.01
N TYR A 14 -16.98 9.46 10.05
CA TYR A 14 -17.58 9.25 8.72
C TYR A 14 -16.60 9.27 7.54
N VAL A 15 -15.32 8.95 7.76
CA VAL A 15 -14.36 8.88 6.66
C VAL A 15 -14.43 7.47 6.04
N HIS A 16 -15.19 7.33 4.96
CA HIS A 16 -15.20 6.11 4.16
C HIS A 16 -14.07 6.17 3.14
N ALA A 17 -13.01 5.40 3.39
CA ALA A 17 -12.01 5.13 2.36
C ALA A 17 -12.62 4.21 1.29
N ASP A 18 -12.19 4.40 0.04
CA ASP A 18 -12.65 3.55 -1.03
C ASP A 18 -12.15 2.11 -0.86
N THR A 19 -12.97 1.17 -1.30
CA THR A 19 -12.68 -0.26 -1.19
C THR A 19 -11.83 -0.74 -2.36
N ILE A 20 -11.07 -1.81 -2.15
CA ILE A 20 -10.36 -2.48 -3.24
C ILE A 20 -11.31 -2.99 -4.32
N ASN A 21 -12.55 -3.34 -3.97
CA ASN A 21 -13.55 -3.77 -4.94
C ASN A 21 -13.84 -2.67 -5.98
N ASN A 22 -14.06 -1.42 -5.52
CA ASN A 22 -14.29 -0.31 -6.45
C ASN A 22 -13.05 -0.03 -7.31
N TYR A 23 -11.86 -0.05 -6.69
CA TYR A 23 -10.58 0.10 -7.40
C TYR A 23 -10.44 -0.93 -8.52
N MET A 24 -10.67 -2.21 -8.22
CA MET A 24 -10.56 -3.30 -9.18
C MET A 24 -11.63 -3.21 -10.27
N ASN A 25 -12.84 -2.75 -9.93
CA ASN A 25 -13.89 -2.51 -10.91
C ASN A 25 -13.48 -1.42 -11.91
N ILE A 26 -12.89 -0.31 -11.43
CA ILE A 26 -12.36 0.73 -12.32
C ILE A 26 -11.24 0.16 -13.19
N ALA A 27 -10.23 -0.46 -12.59
CA ALA A 27 -9.06 -0.99 -13.28
C ALA A 27 -9.43 -2.01 -14.39
N ASN A 28 -10.38 -2.90 -14.11
CA ASN A 28 -10.82 -3.93 -15.06
C ASN A 28 -11.67 -3.37 -16.21
N ASN A 29 -12.32 -2.22 -16.03
CA ASN A 29 -13.17 -1.60 -17.05
C ASN A 29 -12.42 -0.65 -17.99
N ILE A 30 -11.27 -0.11 -17.58
CA ILE A 30 -10.42 0.77 -18.42
C ILE A 30 -10.19 0.17 -19.81
N PRO A 31 -9.70 -1.08 -19.98
CA PRO A 31 -9.43 -1.63 -21.31
C PRO A 31 -10.67 -1.70 -22.19
N GLN A 32 -11.83 -2.00 -21.60
CA GLN A 32 -13.09 -2.08 -22.33
C GLN A 32 -13.54 -0.71 -22.82
N MET A 33 -13.26 0.34 -22.06
CA MET A 33 -13.64 1.72 -22.39
C MET A 33 -12.68 2.36 -23.38
N GLU A 34 -11.41 1.95 -23.40
CA GLU A 34 -10.41 2.40 -24.39
C GLU A 34 -10.69 1.87 -25.80
N ILE A 35 -11.21 0.64 -25.91
CA ILE A 35 -11.54 0.02 -27.21
C ILE A 35 -12.81 0.63 -27.81
N LYS A 36 -13.69 1.19 -26.98
CA LYS A 36 -14.89 1.87 -27.48
C LYS A 36 -14.50 3.14 -28.23
N ALA A 37 -15.04 3.29 -29.43
CA ALA A 37 -14.81 4.44 -30.28
C ALA A 37 -15.60 5.69 -29.85
N ASP A 38 -16.44 5.60 -28.81
CA ASP A 38 -17.23 6.74 -28.36
C ASP A 38 -16.39 7.73 -27.52
N PRO A 39 -16.50 9.05 -27.76
CA PRO A 39 -15.68 10.03 -27.06
C PRO A 39 -15.87 10.05 -25.53
N GLN A 40 -17.05 9.69 -25.05
CA GLN A 40 -17.37 9.68 -23.63
C GLN A 40 -16.64 8.54 -22.90
N ALA A 41 -16.60 7.34 -23.49
CA ALA A 41 -15.87 6.21 -22.94
C ALA A 41 -14.36 6.47 -22.91
N GLN A 42 -13.81 7.08 -23.95
CA GLN A 42 -12.39 7.47 -23.97
C GLN A 42 -12.08 8.54 -22.91
N ALA A 43 -12.96 9.54 -22.73
CA ALA A 43 -12.81 10.54 -21.68
C ALA A 43 -12.90 9.91 -20.28
N TRP A 44 -13.81 8.95 -20.08
CA TRP A 44 -13.90 8.17 -18.86
C TRP A 44 -12.62 7.38 -18.61
N ALA A 45 -12.08 6.67 -19.61
CA ALA A 45 -10.85 5.88 -19.46
C ALA A 45 -9.65 6.75 -19.07
N ARG A 46 -9.48 7.91 -19.71
CA ARG A 46 -8.43 8.88 -19.32
C ARG A 46 -8.59 9.36 -17.88
N SER A 47 -9.82 9.64 -17.46
CA SER A 47 -10.10 10.10 -16.10
C SER A 47 -9.86 8.98 -15.08
N ALA A 48 -10.25 7.75 -15.40
CA ALA A 48 -10.03 6.57 -14.58
C ALA A 48 -8.53 6.29 -14.39
N HIS A 49 -7.72 6.34 -15.46
CA HIS A 49 -6.25 6.26 -15.35
C HIS A 49 -5.71 7.30 -14.38
N HIS A 50 -6.13 8.56 -14.53
CA HIS A 50 -5.64 9.63 -13.66
C HIS A 50 -6.01 9.42 -12.19
N VAL A 51 -7.23 8.97 -11.90
CA VAL A 51 -7.68 8.62 -10.55
C VAL A 51 -6.81 7.50 -9.96
N LEU A 52 -6.57 6.42 -10.71
CA LEU A 52 -5.73 5.31 -10.23
C LEU A 52 -4.28 5.76 -10.03
N THR A 53 -3.73 6.57 -10.94
CA THR A 53 -2.37 7.14 -10.82
C THR A 53 -2.24 7.98 -9.55
N ILE A 54 -3.10 8.98 -9.35
CA ILE A 54 -3.04 9.85 -8.16
C ILE A 54 -3.23 9.04 -6.88
N THR A 55 -4.15 8.08 -6.90
CA THR A 55 -4.37 7.18 -5.75
C THR A 55 -3.10 6.42 -5.41
N CYS A 56 -2.43 5.84 -6.41
CA CYS A 56 -1.19 5.12 -6.20
C CYS A 56 -0.04 6.05 -5.78
N GLU A 57 0.10 7.24 -6.36
CA GLU A 57 1.12 8.21 -5.93
C GLU A 57 0.93 8.61 -4.47
N SER A 58 -0.31 8.92 -4.08
CA SER A 58 -0.65 9.31 -2.71
C SER A 58 -0.35 8.19 -1.71
N ILE A 59 -0.71 6.94 -2.05
CA ILE A 59 -0.43 5.78 -1.21
C ILE A 59 1.07 5.50 -1.16
N ALA A 60 1.76 5.53 -2.30
CA ALA A 60 3.20 5.29 -2.38
C ALA A 60 3.96 6.31 -1.53
N GLU A 61 3.64 7.60 -1.66
CA GLU A 61 4.24 8.66 -0.86
C GLU A 61 3.98 8.45 0.63
N THR A 62 2.73 8.20 1.01
CA THR A 62 2.35 7.98 2.43
C THR A 62 3.11 6.79 3.03
N ILE A 63 3.17 5.67 2.30
CA ILE A 63 3.84 4.45 2.76
C ILE A 63 5.36 4.63 2.80
N MET A 64 5.94 5.34 1.82
CA MET A 64 7.36 5.70 1.82
C MET A 64 7.73 6.60 3.00
N GLN A 65 6.91 7.62 3.29
CA GLN A 65 7.11 8.50 4.45
C GLN A 65 7.00 7.71 5.77
N ALA A 66 5.99 6.83 5.90
CA ALA A 66 5.86 5.95 7.06
C ALA A 66 7.08 5.04 7.23
N ASN A 67 7.61 4.50 6.12
CA ASN A 67 8.79 3.66 6.14
C ASN A 67 10.07 4.42 6.49
N GLU A 68 10.23 5.66 6.03
CA GLU A 68 11.34 6.54 6.44
C GLU A 68 11.29 6.81 7.95
N ALA A 69 10.12 7.16 8.49
CA ALA A 69 9.92 7.38 9.92
C ALA A 69 10.19 6.12 10.76
N ALA A 70 9.88 4.93 10.23
CA ALA A 70 10.17 3.67 10.90
C ALA A 70 11.66 3.30 10.79
N ARG A 71 12.29 3.59 9.65
CA ARG A 71 13.73 3.39 9.41
C ARG A 71 14.58 4.26 10.32
N SER A 72 14.19 5.51 10.57
CA SER A 72 14.90 6.38 11.52
C SER A 72 14.84 5.87 12.97
N GLN A 73 13.92 4.95 13.27
CA GLN A 73 13.82 4.23 14.54
C GLN A 73 14.51 2.86 14.51
N GLY A 74 15.26 2.55 13.44
CA GLY A 74 15.95 1.27 13.26
C GLY A 74 15.02 0.10 12.92
N ARG A 75 13.76 0.36 12.56
CA ARG A 75 12.75 -0.67 12.30
C ARG A 75 11.98 -0.37 11.00
N PRO A 76 12.65 -0.39 9.82
CA PRO A 76 11.94 -0.20 8.56
C PRO A 76 10.82 -1.24 8.39
N ILE A 77 9.71 -0.82 7.80
CA ILE A 77 8.55 -1.66 7.52
C ILE A 77 8.82 -2.56 6.31
N PHE A 78 9.51 -2.03 5.30
CA PHE A 78 9.92 -2.75 4.09
C PHE A 78 11.23 -2.16 3.55
N CYS A 79 11.94 -2.94 2.73
CA CYS A 79 13.26 -2.58 2.22
C CYS A 79 13.27 -2.63 0.70
N LEU A 80 13.18 -1.46 0.06
CA LEU A 80 13.29 -1.36 -1.39
C LEU A 80 14.74 -1.61 -1.83
N PRO A 81 14.97 -2.44 -2.86
CA PRO A 81 16.29 -2.58 -3.47
C PRO A 81 16.79 -1.25 -4.01
N GLN A 82 18.11 -1.04 -4.00
CA GLN A 82 18.72 0.18 -4.52
C GLN A 82 18.30 0.44 -5.97
N GLY A 83 17.90 1.67 -6.28
CA GLY A 83 17.42 2.06 -7.61
C GLY A 83 15.94 1.72 -7.88
N THR A 84 15.26 1.00 -6.98
CA THR A 84 13.81 0.75 -7.11
C THR A 84 13.03 1.95 -6.59
N GLN A 85 12.13 2.48 -7.42
CA GLN A 85 11.17 3.50 -7.01
C GLN A 85 9.78 2.88 -6.88
N LEU A 86 9.10 3.15 -5.76
CA LEU A 86 7.69 2.84 -5.61
C LEU A 86 6.88 3.96 -6.29
N ASN A 87 6.59 3.81 -7.58
CA ASN A 87 5.79 4.75 -8.36
C ASN A 87 4.36 4.22 -8.60
N ALA A 88 3.52 5.02 -9.27
CA ALA A 88 2.13 4.69 -9.53
C ALA A 88 1.94 3.35 -10.26
N ILE A 89 2.76 3.09 -11.28
CA ILE A 89 2.65 1.89 -12.12
C ILE A 89 2.99 0.65 -11.29
N THR A 90 4.16 0.68 -10.64
CA THR A 90 4.61 -0.43 -9.80
C THR A 90 3.63 -0.71 -8.67
N LEU A 91 3.10 0.33 -8.03
CA LEU A 91 2.15 0.15 -6.95
C LEU A 91 0.79 -0.37 -7.44
N ASN A 92 0.28 0.13 -8.56
CA ASN A 92 -0.96 -0.37 -9.17
C ASN A 92 -0.86 -1.87 -9.47
N ASP A 93 0.22 -2.29 -10.12
CA ASP A 93 0.46 -3.71 -10.43
C ASP A 93 0.51 -4.56 -9.16
N LEU A 94 1.20 -4.05 -8.14
CA LEU A 94 1.32 -4.73 -6.86
C LEU A 94 -0.02 -4.86 -6.13
N ILE A 95 -0.85 -3.80 -6.13
CA ILE A 95 -2.20 -3.82 -5.57
C ILE A 95 -3.05 -4.88 -6.27
N GLN A 96 -3.11 -4.85 -7.60
CA GLN A 96 -3.91 -5.79 -8.39
C GLN A 96 -3.45 -7.24 -8.20
N LYS A 97 -2.13 -7.48 -8.21
CA LYS A 97 -1.54 -8.80 -7.99
C LYS A 97 -1.86 -9.30 -6.58
N THR A 98 -1.66 -8.47 -5.56
CA THR A 98 -1.92 -8.83 -4.16
C THR A 98 -3.38 -9.19 -3.96
N TYR A 99 -4.31 -8.40 -4.50
CA TYR A 99 -5.73 -8.68 -4.40
C TYR A 99 -6.15 -9.99 -5.07
N LYS A 100 -5.55 -10.32 -6.22
CA LYS A 100 -5.79 -11.58 -6.94
C LYS A 100 -5.22 -12.80 -6.19
N GLU A 101 -4.09 -12.63 -5.48
CA GLU A 101 -3.42 -13.69 -4.72
C GLU A 101 -3.99 -13.92 -3.31
N LEU A 102 -4.85 -13.03 -2.80
CA LEU A 102 -5.46 -13.20 -1.48
C LEU A 102 -6.37 -14.44 -1.47
N SER A 103 -6.04 -15.38 -0.58
CA SER A 103 -6.74 -16.66 -0.39
C SER A 103 -8.03 -16.55 0.44
N SER A 104 -8.40 -15.35 0.90
CA SER A 104 -9.63 -15.13 1.68
C SER A 104 -10.89 -15.23 0.82
N GLN A 105 -12.04 -15.38 1.48
CA GLN A 105 -13.33 -15.27 0.79
C GLN A 105 -13.45 -13.90 0.12
N GLN A 106 -14.04 -13.89 -1.07
CA GLN A 106 -14.20 -12.72 -1.92
C GLN A 106 -14.88 -11.56 -1.17
N SER A 107 -15.94 -11.86 -0.42
CA SER A 107 -16.69 -10.89 0.40
C SER A 107 -15.86 -10.18 1.46
N ASP A 108 -14.79 -10.82 1.93
CA ASP A 108 -13.96 -10.30 3.01
C ASP A 108 -12.85 -9.41 2.45
N LYS A 109 -12.18 -9.86 1.38
CA LYS A 109 -11.16 -9.03 0.71
C LYS A 109 -11.77 -7.79 0.05
N ASP A 110 -13.01 -7.87 -0.45
CA ASP A 110 -13.68 -6.74 -1.11
C ASP A 110 -13.97 -5.57 -0.18
N LYS A 111 -13.97 -5.80 1.14
CA LYS A 111 -14.16 -4.76 2.16
C LYS A 111 -12.86 -4.08 2.58
N MET A 112 -11.71 -4.60 2.14
CA MET A 112 -10.42 -3.99 2.44
C MET A 112 -10.26 -2.68 1.67
N THR A 113 -9.60 -1.72 2.28
CA THR A 113 -9.21 -0.48 1.61
C THR A 113 -8.06 -0.73 0.64
N VAL A 114 -7.94 0.12 -0.38
CA VAL A 114 -6.82 0.05 -1.35
C VAL A 114 -5.46 0.12 -0.64
N SER A 115 -5.33 0.99 0.37
CA SER A 115 -4.09 1.16 1.14
C SER A 115 -3.70 -0.08 1.96
N GLN A 116 -4.68 -0.83 2.49
CA GLN A 116 -4.40 -2.09 3.20
C GLN A 116 -3.84 -3.14 2.24
N ILE A 117 -4.43 -3.26 1.04
CA ILE A 117 -3.94 -4.18 0.00
C ILE A 117 -2.54 -3.78 -0.46
N ALA A 118 -2.34 -2.48 -0.72
CA ALA A 118 -1.04 -1.91 -1.08
C ALA A 118 0.04 -2.26 -0.03
N TRP A 119 -0.26 -2.02 1.25
CA TRP A 119 0.65 -2.32 2.36
C TRP A 119 1.04 -3.79 2.42
N MET A 120 0.07 -4.70 2.32
CA MET A 120 0.33 -6.14 2.28
C MET A 120 1.21 -6.52 1.08
N GLY A 121 0.94 -5.96 -0.09
CA GLY A 121 1.73 -6.21 -1.30
C GLY A 121 3.18 -5.76 -1.13
N ILE A 122 3.39 -4.53 -0.67
CA ILE A 122 4.73 -3.96 -0.49
C ILE A 122 5.54 -4.77 0.53
N THR A 123 4.96 -5.05 1.70
CA THR A 123 5.65 -5.79 2.76
C THR A 123 5.98 -7.23 2.35
N LYS A 124 5.10 -7.87 1.56
CA LYS A 124 5.34 -9.21 1.00
C LYS A 124 6.42 -9.20 -0.09
N SER A 125 6.43 -8.20 -0.96
CA SER A 125 7.37 -8.10 -2.09
C SER A 125 8.74 -7.58 -1.71
N TYR A 126 8.85 -6.79 -0.64
CA TYR A 126 10.09 -6.13 -0.22
C TYR A 126 10.40 -6.36 1.26
N PRO A 127 10.54 -7.62 1.71
CA PRO A 127 10.86 -7.90 3.10
C PRO A 127 12.26 -7.36 3.45
N CYS A 128 12.39 -6.74 4.62
CA CYS A 128 13.69 -6.42 5.16
C CYS A 128 14.38 -7.70 5.65
N THR A 129 15.58 -7.98 5.15
CA THR A 129 16.42 -9.02 5.73
C THR A 129 16.90 -8.53 7.10
N ASN A 130 16.39 -9.14 8.17
CA ASN A 130 17.02 -9.02 9.48
C ASN A 130 18.44 -9.56 9.31
N ASN A 131 19.43 -8.70 9.48
CA ASN A 131 20.83 -9.08 9.50
C ASN A 131 21.09 -9.80 10.83
N THR A 132 20.62 -11.05 10.94
CA THR A 132 20.86 -11.98 12.05
C THR A 132 22.36 -12.27 12.24
N ASN A 133 23.21 -11.76 11.35
CA ASN A 133 24.66 -11.90 11.40
C ASN A 133 25.36 -11.01 12.45
N GLN A 134 24.67 -10.03 13.05
CA GLN A 134 25.28 -9.24 14.14
C GLN A 134 25.18 -9.90 15.52
N ILE A 135 24.29 -10.89 15.71
CA ILE A 135 24.19 -11.64 16.98
C ILE A 135 25.26 -12.75 17.05
N ALA A 136 25.69 -13.27 15.90
CA ALA A 136 26.75 -14.29 15.84
C ALA A 136 28.15 -13.76 16.23
N HIS A 137 28.45 -12.48 15.96
CA HIS A 137 29.76 -11.90 16.29
C HIS A 137 29.91 -11.50 17.77
N VAL A 138 28.80 -11.26 18.48
CA VAL A 138 28.86 -10.97 19.93
C VAL A 138 29.03 -12.27 20.74
N GLY A 139 28.53 -13.40 20.24
CA GLY A 139 28.72 -14.72 20.84
C GLY A 139 30.17 -15.24 20.80
N SER A 140 30.97 -14.87 19.79
CA SER A 140 32.38 -15.32 19.70
C SER A 140 33.34 -14.52 20.59
N LEU A 141 32.94 -13.35 21.09
CA LEU A 141 33.77 -12.51 21.96
C LEU A 141 33.57 -12.80 23.46
N LEU A 142 32.50 -13.52 23.82
CA LEU A 142 32.20 -13.89 25.21
C LEU A 142 32.58 -15.35 25.56
N GLY A 143 33.13 -16.10 24.60
CA GLY A 143 33.52 -17.52 24.75
C GLY A 143 35.02 -17.79 24.90
N GLN A 144 35.88 -16.78 24.86
CA GLN A 144 37.33 -16.91 25.10
C GLN A 144 37.69 -16.25 26.43
N GLY A 145 37.40 -16.95 27.51
CA GLY A 145 37.69 -16.48 28.86
C GLY A 145 37.34 -17.55 29.89
N HIS A 146 37.87 -18.76 29.72
CA HIS A 146 38.11 -19.76 30.76
C HIS A 146 39.25 -20.67 30.30
#